data_AF-A0A8T5MKQ6-F1
#
_entry.id   AF-A0A8T5MKQ6-F1
#
_cell.length_a   1.000
_cell.length_b   1.000
_cell.length_c   1.000
_cell.angle_alpha   90.00
_cell.angle_beta   90.00
_cell.angle_gamma   90.00
#
_symmetry.space_group_name_H-M   'P 1'
#
loop_
_entity.id
_entity.type
_entity.pdbx_description
1 polymer ?
#
loop_
_entity_poly.entity_id
_entity_poly.type
_entity_poly.pdbx_seq_one_letter_code
_entity_poly.pdbx_strand_id
1 'polypeptide(L)'
;MGRILQISSLLFFFLFWEAVSRAGLVNPLFLSAPSAILSTTLRLILSGELLTHISASLYRVILGFALAAIIAVPHGILIAWSKTAEDMTNPLVELFRPIPAVALIPVAILWFGIG
;
A
#
# COMPACT_ATOMS: atom_id res chain seq x y z
N MET A 1 -0.40 33.96 -22.73
CA MET A 1 0.91 33.29 -22.93
C MET A 1 1.15 32.14 -21.93
N GLY A 2 1.06 32.37 -20.61
CA GLY A 2 1.42 31.35 -19.59
C GLY A 2 0.68 30.00 -19.68
N ARG A 3 -0.65 30.01 -19.92
CA ARG A 3 -1.44 28.77 -20.05
C ARG A 3 -1.03 27.89 -21.24
N ILE A 4 -0.62 28.49 -22.35
CA ILE A 4 -0.20 27.76 -23.55
C ILE A 4 1.13 27.05 -23.27
N LEU A 5 2.08 27.73 -22.63
CA LEU A 5 3.37 27.14 -22.24
C LEU A 5 3.19 25.97 -21.26
N GLN A 6 2.24 26.08 -20.32
CA GLN A 6 1.92 25.01 -19.36
C GLN A 6 1.31 23.78 -20.03
N ILE A 7 0.39 23.95 -20.98
CA ILE A 7 -0.22 22.82 -21.70
C ILE A 7 0.83 22.15 -22.59
N SER A 8 1.66 22.93 -23.28
CA SER A 8 2.72 22.41 -24.14
C SER A 8 3.77 21.62 -23.36
N SER A 9 4.15 22.05 -22.15
CA SER A 9 5.11 21.31 -21.32
C SER A 9 4.54 19.97 -20.85
N LEU A 10 3.25 19.93 -20.47
CA LEU A 10 2.58 18.69 -20.10
C LEU A 10 2.47 17.72 -21.29
N LEU A 11 2.06 18.22 -22.46
CA LEU A 11 1.99 17.42 -23.68
C LEU A 11 3.37 16.86 -24.05
N PHE A 12 4.41 17.70 -24.00
CA PHE A 12 5.78 17.27 -24.24
C PHE A 12 6.21 16.17 -23.27
N PHE A 13 5.91 16.32 -21.98
CA PHE A 13 6.23 15.31 -20.97
C PHE A 13 5.58 13.95 -21.28
N PHE A 14 4.27 13.91 -21.56
CA PHE A 14 3.58 12.65 -21.85
C PHE A 14 4.03 12.03 -23.19
N LEU A 15 4.28 12.84 -24.22
CA LEU A 15 4.79 12.36 -25.49
C LEU A 15 6.22 11.80 -25.36
N PHE A 16 7.07 12.49 -24.59
CA PHE A 16 8.42 12.02 -24.30
C PHE A 16 8.39 10.71 -23.52
N TRP A 17 7.57 10.61 -22.48
CA TRP A 17 7.39 9.39 -21.70
C TRP A 17 6.86 8.23 -22.56
N GLU A 18 5.85 8.45 -23.39
CA GLU A 18 5.33 7.46 -24.33
C GLU A 18 6.41 7.00 -25.31
N ALA A 19 7.18 7.93 -25.88
CA ALA A 19 8.26 7.63 -26.82
C ALA A 19 9.36 6.79 -26.17
N VAL A 20 9.85 7.18 -24.98
CA VAL A 20 10.88 6.44 -24.24
C VAL A 20 10.40 5.04 -23.87
N SER A 21 9.15 4.91 -23.42
CA SER A 21 8.57 3.62 -23.03
C SER A 21 8.42 2.70 -24.24
N ARG A 22 7.97 3.22 -25.39
CA ARG A 22 7.80 2.42 -26.62
C ARG A 22 9.11 2.09 -27.33
N ALA A 23 10.13 2.93 -27.18
CA ALA A 23 11.46 2.69 -27.72
C ALA A 23 12.18 1.51 -27.05
N GLY A 24 11.62 0.94 -25.97
CA GLY A 24 12.20 -0.20 -25.25
C GLY A 24 13.49 0.15 -24.50
N LEU A 25 13.75 1.44 -24.28
CA LEU A 25 14.94 1.92 -23.58
C LEU A 25 14.93 1.58 -22.08
N VAL A 26 13.74 1.33 -21.53
CA VAL A 26 13.53 0.95 -20.13
C VAL A 26 12.67 -0.31 -20.10
N ASN A 27 12.97 -1.22 -19.18
CA ASN A 27 12.17 -2.43 -19.02
C ASN A 27 10.69 -2.05 -18.74
N PRO A 28 9.72 -2.59 -19.50
CA PRO A 28 8.30 -2.29 -19.33
C PRO A 28 7.75 -2.55 -17.92
N LEU A 29 8.40 -3.43 -17.14
CA LEU A 29 8.08 -3.68 -15.74
C LEU A 29 8.31 -2.44 -14.86
N PHE A 30 9.28 -1.59 -15.19
CA PHE A 30 9.57 -0.37 -14.45
C PHE A 30 8.91 0.86 -15.09
N LEU A 31 8.80 0.90 -16.42
CA LEU A 31 8.24 2.05 -17.13
C LEU A 31 7.29 1.61 -18.25
N SER A 32 6.02 1.44 -17.89
CA SER A 32 4.95 1.21 -18.85
C SER A 32 4.54 2.52 -19.55
N ALA A 33 4.17 2.41 -20.83
CA ALA A 33 3.72 3.55 -21.62
C ALA A 33 2.39 4.12 -21.06
N PRO A 34 2.20 5.44 -20.98
CA PRO A 34 0.93 6.06 -20.57
C PRO A 34 -0.31 5.49 -21.24
N SER A 35 -0.25 5.23 -22.56
CA SER A 35 -1.36 4.62 -23.29
C SER A 35 -1.65 3.17 -22.87
N ALA A 36 -0.63 2.41 -22.51
CA ALA A 36 -0.77 1.04 -22.00
C ALA A 36 -1.40 1.05 -20.60
N ILE A 37 -1.03 2.01 -19.75
CA ILE A 37 -1.65 2.22 -18.43
C ILE A 37 -3.13 2.53 -18.59
N LEU A 38 -3.50 3.47 -19.48
CA LEU A 38 -4.91 3.84 -19.69
C LEU A 38 -5.73 2.68 -20.25
N SER A 39 -5.23 1.98 -21.27
CA SER A 39 -5.94 0.84 -21.87
C SER A 39 -6.10 -0.34 -20.91
N THR A 40 -5.09 -0.62 -20.09
CA THR A 40 -5.17 -1.66 -19.04
C THR A 40 -6.15 -1.26 -17.95
N THR A 41 -6.12 0.00 -17.50
CA THR A 41 -7.06 0.51 -16.50
C THR A 41 -8.50 0.37 -16.99
N LEU A 42 -8.81 0.80 -18.22
CA LEU A 42 -10.13 0.64 -18.80
C LEU A 42 -10.54 -0.83 -18.93
N ARG A 43 -9.62 -1.71 -19.35
CA ARG A 43 -9.87 -3.14 -19.43
C ARG A 43 -10.24 -3.74 -18.07
N LEU A 44 -9.49 -3.41 -17.01
CA LEU A 44 -9.74 -3.93 -15.65
C LEU A 44 -11.02 -3.36 -15.04
N ILE A 45 -11.39 -2.12 -15.37
CA ILE A 45 -12.68 -1.54 -14.98
C ILE A 45 -13.82 -2.30 -15.67
N LEU A 46 -13.73 -2.49 -16.99
CA LEU A 46 -14.79 -3.13 -17.78
C LEU A 46 -14.93 -4.63 -17.48
N SER A 47 -13.82 -5.33 -17.17
CA SER A 47 -13.87 -6.74 -16.76
C SER A 47 -14.33 -6.92 -15.31
N GLY A 48 -14.38 -5.85 -14.52
CA GLY A 48 -14.70 -5.89 -13.09
C GLY A 48 -13.56 -6.41 -12.20
N GLU A 49 -12.44 -6.85 -12.79
CA GLU A 49 -11.26 -7.33 -12.05
C GLU A 49 -10.68 -6.26 -11.13
N LEU A 50 -10.71 -4.99 -11.55
CA LEU A 50 -10.22 -3.88 -10.73
C LEU A 50 -10.96 -3.84 -9.38
N LEU A 51 -12.28 -3.98 -9.41
CA LEU A 51 -13.10 -3.98 -8.19
C LEU A 51 -12.78 -5.20 -7.33
N THR A 52 -12.62 -6.38 -7.92
CA THR A 52 -12.26 -7.60 -7.21
C THR A 52 -10.92 -7.47 -6.48
N HIS A 53 -9.90 -6.90 -7.13
CA HIS A 53 -8.59 -6.68 -6.51
C HIS A 53 -8.64 -5.64 -5.40
N ILE A 54 -9.35 -4.53 -5.62
CA ILE A 54 -9.53 -3.49 -4.60
C ILE A 54 -10.28 -4.05 -3.39
N SER A 55 -11.39 -4.75 -3.62
CA SER A 55 -12.20 -5.31 -2.53
C SER A 55 -11.43 -6.37 -1.74
N ALA A 56 -10.65 -7.23 -2.42
CA ALA A 56 -9.80 -8.20 -1.75
C ALA A 56 -8.72 -7.53 -0.88
N SER A 57 -8.11 -6.46 -1.38
CA SER A 57 -7.12 -5.68 -0.61
C SER A 57 -7.78 -5.02 0.61
N LEU A 58 -8.90 -4.34 0.42
CA LEU A 58 -9.65 -3.68 1.49
C LEU A 58 -10.14 -4.69 2.54
N TYR A 59 -10.65 -5.84 2.11
CA TYR A 59 -11.10 -6.90 3.00
C TYR A 59 -9.99 -7.32 3.97
N ARG A 60 -8.77 -7.56 3.46
CA ARG A 60 -7.61 -7.94 4.29
C ARG A 60 -7.26 -6.85 5.31
N VAL A 61 -7.24 -5.59 4.88
CA VAL A 61 -6.92 -4.45 5.75
C VAL A 61 -7.96 -4.29 6.85
N ILE A 62 -9.25 -4.29 6.49
CA ILE A 62 -10.36 -4.12 7.43
C ILE A 62 -10.40 -5.29 8.42
N LEU A 63 -10.27 -6.53 7.94
CA LEU A 63 -10.27 -7.71 8.81
C LEU A 63 -9.08 -7.67 9.78
N GLY A 64 -7.88 -7.39 9.28
CA GLY A 64 -6.68 -7.28 10.12
C GLY A 64 -6.80 -6.17 11.17
N PHE A 65 -7.31 -5.01 10.77
CA PHE A 65 -7.57 -3.90 11.69
C PHE A 65 -8.63 -4.25 12.73
N ALA A 66 -9.74 -4.87 12.34
CA ALA A 66 -10.82 -5.23 13.26
C ALA A 66 -10.33 -6.24 14.32
N LEU A 67 -9.60 -7.28 13.89
CA LEU A 67 -9.00 -8.26 14.80
C LEU A 67 -8.00 -7.60 15.76
N ALA A 68 -7.12 -6.73 15.25
CA ALA A 68 -6.19 -5.99 16.07
C ALA A 68 -6.92 -5.07 17.06
N ALA A 69 -7.95 -4.35 16.64
CA ALA A 69 -8.70 -3.43 17.48
C ALA A 69 -9.43 -4.15 18.62
N ILE A 70 -10.03 -5.32 18.35
CA ILE A 70 -10.71 -6.14 19.38
C ILE A 70 -9.77 -6.51 20.53
N ILE A 71 -8.48 -6.67 20.28
CA ILE A 71 -7.50 -7.06 21.29
C ILE A 71 -6.79 -5.83 21.87
N ALA A 72 -6.26 -4.97 21.01
CA ALA A 72 -5.43 -3.84 21.38
C ALA A 72 -6.21 -2.74 22.10
N VAL A 73 -7.48 -2.49 21.73
CA VAL A 73 -8.28 -1.43 22.38
C VAL A 73 -8.60 -1.79 23.83
N PRO A 74 -9.18 -2.97 24.16
CA PRO A 74 -9.38 -3.35 25.55
C PRO A 74 -8.08 -3.41 26.35
N HIS A 75 -7.00 -3.91 25.74
CA HIS A 75 -5.71 -3.97 26.40
C HIS A 75 -5.13 -2.57 26.69
N GLY A 76 -5.25 -1.63 25.75
CA GLY A 76 -4.87 -0.24 25.94
C GLY A 76 -5.69 0.46 27.04
N ILE A 77 -6.99 0.16 27.13
CA ILE A 77 -7.84 0.66 28.22
C ILE A 77 -7.40 0.09 29.58
N LEU A 78 -7.07 -1.22 29.64
CA LEU A 78 -6.55 -1.85 30.86
C LEU A 78 -5.25 -1.21 31.35
N ILE A 79 -4.32 -0.93 30.42
CA ILE A 79 -3.07 -0.22 30.71
C ILE A 79 -3.37 1.18 31.26
N ALA A 80 -4.33 1.90 30.67
CA ALA A 80 -4.70 3.24 31.09
C ALA A 80 -5.34 3.28 32.50
N TRP A 81 -5.97 2.20 32.95
CA TRP A 81 -6.65 2.13 34.24
C TRP A 81 -5.83 1.51 35.38
N SER A 82 -4.75 0.78 35.08
CA SER A 82 -3.99 0.04 36.08
C SER A 82 -2.49 0.24 35.93
N LYS A 83 -1.85 0.77 36.99
CA LYS A 83 -0.41 0.97 37.05
C LYS A 83 0.37 -0.35 36.92
N THR A 84 -0.17 -1.44 37.47
CA THR A 84 0.41 -2.77 37.32
C THR A 84 0.37 -3.26 35.87
N ALA A 85 -0.73 -3.05 35.15
CA ALA A 85 -0.84 -3.44 33.75
C ALA A 85 0.10 -2.62 32.86
N GLU A 86 0.25 -1.32 33.14
CA GLU A 86 1.23 -0.45 32.51
C GLU A 86 2.66 -0.97 32.74
N ASP A 87 3.07 -1.17 33.99
CA ASP A 87 4.44 -1.55 34.33
C ASP A 87 4.82 -2.94 33.77
N MET A 88 3.86 -3.88 33.69
CA MET A 88 4.09 -5.20 33.08
C MET A 88 4.20 -5.15 31.55
N THR A 89 3.43 -4.28 30.90
CA THR A 89 3.33 -4.25 29.43
C THR A 89 4.36 -3.30 28.81
N ASN A 90 4.79 -2.26 29.53
CA ASN A 90 5.68 -1.23 29.02
C ASN A 90 7.00 -1.78 28.43
N PRO A 91 7.69 -2.77 29.03
CA PRO A 91 8.91 -3.33 28.44
C PRO A 91 8.67 -3.99 27.07
N LEU A 92 7.53 -4.67 26.90
CA LEU A 92 7.16 -5.26 25.61
C LEU A 92 6.84 -4.19 24.58
N VAL A 93 6.09 -3.16 24.98
CA VAL A 93 5.75 -2.03 24.10
C VAL A 93 7.03 -1.31 23.64
N GLU A 94 7.96 -1.03 24.55
CA GLU A 94 9.23 -0.39 24.22
C GLU A 94 10.10 -1.23 23.28
N LEU A 95 10.06 -2.57 23.41
CA LEU A 95 10.75 -3.49 22.50
C LEU A 95 10.20 -3.43 21.08
N PHE A 96 8.87 -3.39 20.91
CA PHE A 96 8.23 -3.34 19.60
C PHE A 96 8.17 -1.93 19.00
N ARG A 97 8.22 -0.87 19.83
CA ARG A 97 8.10 0.54 19.40
C ARG A 97 9.03 0.95 18.23
N PRO A 98 10.33 0.57 18.19
CA PRO A 98 11.20 0.95 17.09
C PRO A 98 11.08 0.04 15.85
N ILE A 99 10.36 -1.09 15.94
CA ILE A 99 10.27 -2.07 14.86
C ILE A 99 9.19 -1.61 13.87
N PRO A 100 9.54 -1.28 12.62
CA PRO A 100 8.53 -0.94 11.63
C PRO A 100 7.68 -2.17 11.31
N ALA A 101 6.37 -1.98 11.17
CA ALA A 101 5.44 -3.10 10.89
C ALA A 101 5.85 -3.92 9.63
N VAL A 102 6.46 -3.28 8.64
CA VAL A 102 6.96 -3.93 7.42
C VAL A 102 8.09 -4.94 7.71
N ALA A 103 8.89 -4.73 8.76
CA ALA A 103 9.94 -5.67 9.15
C ALA A 103 9.40 -6.97 9.77
N LEU A 104 8.11 -7.01 10.16
CA LEU A 104 7.45 -8.21 10.65
C LEU A 104 6.94 -9.10 9.52
N ILE A 105 6.89 -8.61 8.27
CA ILE A 105 6.38 -9.38 7.13
C ILE A 105 7.16 -10.70 6.93
N PRO A 106 8.51 -10.72 6.91
CA PRO A 106 9.25 -11.97 6.75
C PRO A 106 9.01 -12.96 7.88
N VAL A 107 8.91 -12.48 9.11
CA VAL A 107 8.64 -13.30 10.31
C VAL A 107 7.24 -13.91 10.23
N ALA A 108 6.24 -13.13 9.80
CA ALA A 108 4.89 -13.62 9.57
C ALA A 108 4.85 -14.69 8.47
N ILE A 109 5.58 -14.49 7.36
CA ILE A 109 5.69 -15.49 6.29
C ILE A 109 6.32 -16.79 6.82
N LEU A 110 7.37 -16.72 7.64
CA LEU A 110 8.00 -17.91 8.21
C LEU A 110 7.06 -18.68 9.15
N TRP A 111 6.26 -17.97 9.96
CA TRP A 111 5.36 -18.60 10.92
C TRP A 111 4.09 -19.17 10.29
N PHE A 112 3.44 -18.39 9.43
CA PHE A 112 2.15 -18.75 8.84
C PHE A 112 2.29 -19.46 7.50
N GLY A 113 3.51 -19.47 6.93
CA GLY A 113 3.77 -19.94 5.57
C GLY A 113 3.30 -18.95 4.52
N ILE A 114 3.78 -19.16 3.30
CA ILE A 114 3.10 -18.72 2.08
C ILE A 114 2.19 -19.88 1.72
N GLY A 115 0.89 -19.75 2.01
CA GLY A 115 -0.11 -20.78 1.68
C GLY A 115 0.05 -21.30 0.25
#